data_AF-L7JZA2-F1
#
_entry.id   AF-L7JZA2-F1
#
_cell.length_a   1.000
_cell.length_b   1.000
_cell.length_c   1.000
_cell.angle_alpha   90.00
_cell.angle_beta   90.00
_cell.angle_gamma   90.00
#
_symmetry.space_group_name_H-M   'P 1'
#
loop_
_entity.id
_entity.type
_entity.pdbx_description
1 polymer ?
#
loop_
_entity_poly.entity_id
_entity_poly.type
_entity_poly.pdbx_seq_one_letter_code
_entity_poly.pdbx_strand_id
1 'polypeptide(L)'
;MKNAQKKEEEEEINKRVEERIKTEREEEMKKEEQIKKEEEEKVKEEQKTKEEEIKKEEEMKKEEEHKGTAAGAQQDDKQKKVHFEEQKNEQRDVSKDPSKSIQSPTQEQPRPQVEINTGAVPLSALAPNTELFILRTTNKIVLEGPISKRMLFFSCFWHKRYFVLTNDGMLCYFRALNGRGKGKLNLRHVNDVRRINEETSGANKYKIILRYNGYTESIRFDDERVRDHWNNKIREVRDTLNG
;
A
#
# COMPACT_ATOMS: atom_id res chain seq x y z
N MET A 1 36.00 -35.07 13.52
CA MET A 1 36.41 -33.79 14.15
C MET A 1 36.01 -32.55 13.33
N LYS A 2 36.24 -32.49 12.01
CA LYS A 2 35.86 -31.30 11.19
C LYS A 2 34.37 -30.90 11.22
N ASN A 3 33.45 -31.86 11.35
CA ASN A 3 32.00 -31.55 11.42
C ASN A 3 31.54 -30.94 12.76
N ALA A 4 32.27 -31.18 13.85
CA ALA A 4 31.92 -30.58 15.15
C ALA A 4 32.30 -29.10 15.19
N GLN A 5 33.50 -28.77 14.70
CA GLN A 5 33.96 -27.38 14.58
C GLN A 5 33.06 -26.53 13.69
N LYS A 6 32.59 -27.08 12.55
CA LYS A 6 31.70 -26.34 11.65
C LYS A 6 30.34 -26.02 12.29
N LYS A 7 29.84 -26.91 13.16
CA LYS A 7 28.55 -26.71 13.83
C LYS A 7 28.64 -25.65 14.93
N GLU A 8 29.72 -25.64 15.71
CA GLU A 8 29.97 -24.58 16.71
C GLU A 8 30.10 -23.20 16.06
N GLU A 9 30.79 -23.11 14.92
CA GLU A 9 30.98 -21.86 14.20
C GLU A 9 29.66 -21.30 13.63
N GLU A 10 28.77 -22.16 13.13
CA GLU A 10 27.44 -21.77 12.63
C GLU A 10 26.51 -21.30 13.75
N GLU A 11 26.60 -21.93 14.93
CA GLU A 11 25.81 -21.55 16.10
C GLU A 11 26.26 -20.20 16.69
N GLU A 12 27.57 -19.92 16.69
CA GLU A 12 28.11 -18.63 17.09
C GLU A 12 27.70 -17.49 16.13
N ILE A 13 27.71 -17.76 14.81
CA ILE A 13 27.26 -16.79 13.79
C ILE A 13 25.78 -16.46 13.99
N ASN A 14 24.92 -17.47 14.18
CA ASN A 14 23.49 -17.24 14.40
C ASN A 14 23.23 -16.41 15.66
N LYS A 15 23.95 -16.69 16.76
CA LYS A 15 23.82 -15.92 18.00
C LYS A 15 24.20 -14.44 17.81
N ARG A 16 25.30 -14.16 17.07
CA ARG A 16 25.71 -12.78 16.74
C ARG A 16 24.69 -12.06 15.85
N VAL A 17 24.05 -12.78 14.92
CA VAL A 17 23.00 -12.21 14.06
C VAL A 17 21.76 -11.87 14.89
N GLU A 18 21.33 -12.73 15.81
CA GLU A 18 20.19 -12.45 16.69
C GLU A 18 20.44 -11.26 17.62
N GLU A 19 21.62 -11.15 18.23
CA GLU A 19 21.99 -10.00 19.06
C GLU A 19 22.01 -8.68 18.28
N ARG A 20 22.49 -8.73 17.03
CA ARG A 20 22.49 -7.56 16.15
C ARG A 20 21.08 -7.14 15.77
N ILE A 21 20.20 -8.09 15.42
CA ILE A 21 18.78 -7.82 15.13
C ILE A 21 18.08 -7.22 16.35
N LYS A 22 18.37 -7.73 17.55
CA LYS A 22 17.80 -7.20 18.80
C LYS A 22 18.24 -5.75 19.04
N THR A 23 19.52 -5.47 18.89
CA THR A 23 20.07 -4.11 19.05
C THR A 23 19.49 -3.13 18.03
N GLU A 24 19.40 -3.52 16.76
CA GLU A 24 18.81 -2.68 15.70
C GLU A 24 17.33 -2.36 15.99
N ARG A 25 16.56 -3.31 16.55
CA ARG A 25 15.18 -3.08 16.99
C ARG A 25 15.08 -2.11 18.17
N GLU A 26 15.99 -2.19 19.14
CA GLU A 26 16.01 -1.27 20.27
C GLU A 26 16.37 0.17 19.85
N GLU A 27 17.33 0.34 18.94
CA GLU A 27 17.66 1.66 18.39
C GLU A 27 16.52 2.24 17.56
N GLU A 28 15.80 1.40 16.80
CA GLU A 28 14.64 1.85 16.02
C GLU A 28 13.49 2.28 16.95
N MET A 29 13.23 1.55 18.04
CA MET A 29 12.27 1.98 19.07
C MET A 29 12.61 3.35 19.66
N LYS A 30 13.89 3.59 20.02
CA LYS A 30 14.31 4.88 20.59
C LYS A 30 14.15 6.04 19.61
N LYS A 31 14.49 5.84 18.32
CA LYS A 31 14.29 6.87 17.28
C LYS A 31 12.81 7.16 17.04
N GLU A 32 11.96 6.14 17.10
CA GLU A 32 10.51 6.30 16.89
C GLU A 32 9.84 6.98 18.09
N GLU A 33 10.31 6.74 19.33
CA GLU A 33 9.86 7.47 20.53
C GLU A 33 10.20 8.97 20.45
N GLN A 34 11.37 9.31 19.90
CA GLN A 34 11.75 10.69 19.63
C GLN A 34 10.81 11.36 18.62
N ILE A 35 10.50 10.68 17.50
CA ILE A 35 9.57 11.19 16.48
C ILE A 35 8.18 11.40 17.08
N LYS A 36 7.71 10.48 17.93
CA LYS A 36 6.41 10.59 18.59
C LYS A 36 6.33 11.82 19.50
N LYS A 37 7.39 12.12 20.25
CA LYS A 37 7.46 13.33 21.07
C LYS A 37 7.43 14.61 20.21
N GLU A 38 8.16 14.64 19.10
CA GLU A 38 8.14 15.77 18.17
C GLU A 38 6.76 15.98 17.52
N GLU A 39 6.05 14.91 17.16
CA GLU A 39 4.70 15.02 16.59
C GLU A 39 3.66 15.48 17.64
N GLU A 40 3.73 15.00 18.89
CA GLU A 40 2.86 15.48 19.97
C GLU A 40 3.07 16.96 20.26
N GLU A 41 4.32 17.45 20.23
CA GLU A 41 4.60 18.89 20.36
C GLU A 41 4.01 19.70 19.21
N LYS A 42 4.15 19.25 17.96
CA LYS A 42 3.56 19.94 16.80
C LYS A 42 2.04 20.02 16.86
N VAL A 43 1.37 18.94 17.29
CA VAL A 43 -0.09 18.93 17.41
C VAL A 43 -0.55 19.88 18.52
N LYS A 44 0.17 19.94 19.65
CA LYS A 44 -0.12 20.92 20.72
C LYS A 44 0.06 22.35 20.25
N GLU A 45 1.10 22.63 19.46
CA GLU A 45 1.35 23.96 18.90
C GLU A 45 0.23 24.36 17.93
N GLU A 46 -0.20 23.47 17.03
CA GLU A 46 -1.27 23.74 16.07
C GLU A 46 -2.64 23.96 16.75
N GLN A 47 -2.94 23.22 17.83
CA GLN A 47 -4.15 23.43 18.62
C GLN A 47 -4.15 24.80 19.31
N LYS A 48 -3.01 25.24 19.83
CA LYS A 48 -2.88 26.55 20.49
C LYS A 48 -3.10 27.70 19.49
N THR A 49 -2.59 27.58 18.27
CA THR A 49 -2.80 28.58 17.21
C THR A 49 -4.27 28.68 16.79
N LYS A 50 -4.96 27.53 16.66
CA LYS A 50 -6.40 27.51 16.32
C LYS A 50 -7.27 28.12 17.42
N GLU A 51 -6.92 27.89 18.68
CA GLU A 51 -7.66 28.47 19.81
C GLU A 51 -7.50 30.00 19.89
N GLU A 52 -6.33 30.53 19.52
CA GLU A 52 -6.12 31.99 19.39
C GLU A 52 -6.88 32.61 18.19
N GLU A 53 -6.97 31.91 17.06
CA GLU A 53 -7.77 32.39 15.91
C GLU A 53 -9.27 32.44 16.24
N ILE A 54 -9.81 31.42 16.91
CA ILE A 54 -11.23 31.37 17.31
C ILE A 54 -11.54 32.53 18.27
N LYS A 55 -10.65 32.82 19.24
CA LYS A 55 -10.83 33.96 20.15
C LYS A 55 -10.86 35.31 19.43
N LYS A 56 -10.00 35.51 18.43
CA LYS A 56 -10.01 36.74 17.61
C LYS A 56 -11.28 36.88 16.77
N GLU A 57 -11.80 35.77 16.23
CA GLU A 57 -13.04 35.78 15.45
C GLU A 57 -14.27 36.10 16.33
N GLU A 58 -14.31 35.60 17.57
CA GLU A 58 -15.37 35.93 18.53
C GLU A 58 -15.33 37.39 18.99
N GLU A 59 -14.15 38.00 19.15
CA GLU A 59 -14.02 39.43 19.47
C GLU A 59 -14.53 40.31 18.32
N MET A 60 -14.23 39.97 17.06
CA MET A 60 -14.74 40.71 15.89
C MET A 60 -16.27 40.63 15.75
N LYS A 61 -16.90 39.47 16.03
CA LYS A 61 -18.36 39.33 15.95
C LYS A 61 -19.10 40.15 17.02
N LYS A 62 -18.52 40.33 18.20
CA LYS A 62 -19.10 41.18 19.25
C LYS A 62 -19.05 42.68 18.94
N GLU A 63 -18.12 43.14 18.10
CA GLU A 63 -18.11 44.52 17.62
C GLU A 63 -19.16 44.80 16.53
N GLU A 64 -19.54 43.80 15.71
CA GLU A 64 -20.57 43.97 14.67
C GLU A 64 -22.01 43.95 15.23
N GLU A 65 -22.31 43.17 16.28
CA GLU A 65 -23.66 43.14 16.88
C GLU A 65 -24.07 44.45 17.58
N HIS A 66 -23.12 45.35 17.87
CA HIS A 66 -23.43 46.67 18.42
C HIS A 66 -23.72 47.76 17.36
N LYS A 67 -23.73 47.44 16.05
CA LYS A 67 -23.98 48.41 14.97
C LYS A 67 -25.21 48.16 14.09
N GLY A 68 -25.98 47.09 14.31
CA GLY A 68 -27.05 46.69 13.39
C GLY A 68 -28.45 46.61 14.02
N THR A 69 -29.09 47.74 14.30
CA THR A 69 -30.55 47.78 14.54
C THR A 69 -31.20 48.86 13.67
N ALA A 70 -31.53 48.53 12.42
CA ALA A 70 -32.61 49.17 11.65
C ALA A 70 -32.89 48.42 10.32
N ALA A 71 -34.15 47.97 10.17
CA ALA A 71 -34.85 47.53 8.94
C ALA A 71 -34.29 46.26 8.23
N GLY A 72 -35.08 45.32 7.69
CA GLY A 72 -36.50 45.19 7.41
C GLY A 72 -36.71 43.90 6.57
N ALA A 73 -37.94 43.39 6.55
CA ALA A 73 -38.44 42.13 5.98
C ALA A 73 -38.07 41.81 4.51
N GLN A 74 -37.95 40.51 4.17
CA GLN A 74 -38.88 39.76 3.29
C GLN A 74 -38.41 38.32 2.99
N GLN A 75 -39.37 37.39 3.04
CA GLN A 75 -39.29 35.98 2.62
C GLN A 75 -39.22 35.84 1.10
N ASP A 76 -38.54 34.81 0.58
CA ASP A 76 -39.15 33.98 -0.48
C ASP A 76 -38.49 32.60 -0.60
N ASP A 77 -39.34 31.60 -0.81
CA ASP A 77 -39.11 30.17 -0.67
C ASP A 77 -39.27 29.50 -2.05
N LYS A 78 -38.25 28.81 -2.58
CA LYS A 78 -38.36 28.07 -3.85
C LYS A 78 -37.62 26.72 -3.80
N GLN A 79 -38.40 25.68 -3.51
CA GLN A 79 -38.03 24.29 -3.70
C GLN A 79 -38.01 23.90 -5.18
N LYS A 80 -36.93 23.26 -5.62
CA LYS A 80 -36.75 22.73 -6.99
C LYS A 80 -36.87 21.20 -6.95
N LYS A 81 -37.94 20.68 -7.56
CA LYS A 81 -38.28 19.25 -7.67
C LYS A 81 -37.57 18.67 -8.90
N VAL A 82 -36.84 17.55 -8.74
CA VAL A 82 -36.12 16.86 -9.82
C VAL A 82 -36.90 15.59 -10.19
N HIS A 83 -37.17 15.41 -11.48
CA HIS A 83 -37.91 14.29 -12.07
C HIS A 83 -36.90 13.29 -12.64
N PHE A 84 -37.02 12.01 -12.31
CA PHE A 84 -36.19 10.92 -12.84
C PHE A 84 -37.08 10.04 -13.74
N GLU A 85 -36.64 9.84 -14.98
CA GLU A 85 -37.35 9.08 -16.01
C GLU A 85 -36.61 7.76 -16.23
N GLU A 86 -37.26 6.65 -15.91
CA GLU A 86 -36.70 5.29 -15.93
C GLU A 86 -37.09 4.60 -17.25
N GLN A 87 -36.14 4.51 -18.19
CA GLN A 87 -36.35 3.83 -19.48
C GLN A 87 -35.94 2.35 -19.41
N LYS A 88 -36.97 1.51 -19.52
CA LYS A 88 -37.07 0.20 -20.20
C LYS A 88 -35.75 -0.49 -20.58
N ASN A 89 -35.47 -1.60 -19.90
CA ASN A 89 -34.52 -2.61 -20.34
C ASN A 89 -35.30 -3.76 -21.02
N GLU A 90 -35.15 -3.91 -22.34
CA GLU A 90 -35.77 -5.01 -23.11
C GLU A 90 -34.94 -6.29 -22.96
N GLN A 91 -35.57 -7.35 -22.45
CA GLN A 91 -35.04 -8.72 -22.49
C GLN A 91 -35.03 -9.21 -23.94
N ARG A 92 -33.85 -9.57 -24.46
CA ARG A 92 -33.72 -10.34 -25.70
C ARG A 92 -33.82 -11.83 -25.39
N ASP A 93 -34.79 -12.46 -26.04
CA ASP A 93 -34.98 -13.90 -26.09
C ASP A 93 -33.86 -14.55 -26.93
N VAL A 94 -33.24 -15.62 -26.43
CA VAL A 94 -32.19 -16.38 -27.13
C VAL A 94 -32.78 -17.69 -27.63
N SER A 95 -32.91 -17.79 -28.95
CA SER A 95 -33.39 -18.99 -29.64
C SER A 95 -32.43 -20.18 -29.44
N LYS A 96 -32.98 -21.33 -29.02
CA LYS A 96 -32.29 -22.62 -28.90
C LYS A 96 -32.44 -23.39 -30.21
N ASP A 97 -31.42 -23.35 -31.06
CA ASP A 97 -31.31 -24.21 -32.23
C ASP A 97 -30.23 -25.29 -31.98
N PRO A 98 -30.59 -26.59 -31.86
CA PRO A 98 -29.67 -27.64 -31.39
C PRO A 98 -28.80 -28.28 -32.49
N SER A 99 -28.73 -27.72 -33.70
CA SER A 99 -28.19 -28.44 -34.87
C SER A 99 -26.92 -27.86 -35.51
N LYS A 100 -26.09 -27.11 -34.77
CA LYS A 100 -24.76 -26.71 -35.26
C LYS A 100 -23.65 -27.35 -34.42
N SER A 101 -23.14 -28.45 -34.95
CA SER A 101 -21.87 -29.09 -34.57
C SER A 101 -20.73 -28.06 -34.63
N ILE A 102 -20.12 -27.77 -33.48
CA ILE A 102 -18.96 -26.88 -33.36
C ILE A 102 -17.70 -27.75 -33.48
N GLN A 103 -17.02 -27.64 -34.62
CA GLN A 103 -15.67 -28.15 -34.82
C GLN A 103 -14.72 -27.48 -33.82
N SER A 104 -14.01 -28.29 -33.05
CA SER A 104 -12.87 -27.85 -32.25
C SER A 104 -11.64 -27.76 -33.15
N PRO A 105 -11.07 -26.56 -33.31
CA PRO A 105 -9.65 -26.43 -33.07
C PRO A 105 -9.42 -25.15 -32.27
N THR A 106 -9.28 -25.30 -30.95
CA THR A 106 -8.73 -24.20 -30.13
C THR A 106 -7.24 -24.14 -30.40
N GLN A 107 -6.89 -23.46 -31.49
CA GLN A 107 -5.60 -22.81 -31.62
C GLN A 107 -5.55 -21.78 -30.48
N GLU A 108 -4.76 -22.03 -29.45
CA GLU A 108 -4.53 -21.09 -28.36
C GLU A 108 -3.97 -19.80 -28.94
N GLN A 109 -4.85 -18.84 -29.26
CA GLN A 109 -4.41 -17.48 -29.50
C GLN A 109 -3.73 -17.00 -28.22
N PRO A 110 -2.50 -16.47 -28.30
CA PRO A 110 -1.84 -15.89 -27.16
C PRO A 110 -2.77 -14.83 -26.59
N ARG A 111 -3.28 -15.07 -25.38
CA ARG A 111 -4.14 -14.12 -24.69
C ARG A 111 -3.42 -12.77 -24.71
N PRO A 112 -4.09 -11.68 -25.13
CA PRO A 112 -3.47 -10.37 -25.13
C PRO A 112 -2.93 -10.11 -23.72
N GLN A 113 -1.61 -9.95 -23.60
CA GLN A 113 -0.97 -9.55 -22.35
C GLN A 113 -1.46 -8.14 -22.08
N VAL A 114 -2.50 -8.02 -21.26
CA VAL A 114 -2.95 -6.72 -20.77
C VAL A 114 -1.80 -6.17 -19.95
N GLU A 115 -1.13 -5.13 -20.46
CA GLU A 115 -0.11 -4.41 -19.70
C GLU A 115 -0.76 -3.80 -18.46
N ILE A 116 -0.49 -4.39 -17.30
CA ILE A 116 -0.96 -3.86 -16.02
C ILE A 116 0.01 -2.77 -15.61
N ASN A 117 -0.45 -1.52 -15.62
CA ASN A 117 0.35 -0.40 -15.12
C ASN A 117 0.47 -0.51 -13.59
N THR A 118 1.65 -0.90 -13.12
CA THR A 118 1.96 -1.04 -11.68
C THR A 118 2.36 0.28 -11.04
N GLY A 119 2.45 1.38 -11.80
CA GLY A 119 3.01 2.65 -11.36
C GLY A 119 4.54 2.63 -11.29
N ALA A 120 5.20 1.76 -12.06
CA ALA A 120 6.65 1.76 -12.18
C ALA A 120 7.15 3.09 -12.75
N VAL A 121 8.14 3.71 -12.11
CA VAL A 121 8.75 4.96 -12.60
C VAL A 121 9.84 4.65 -13.63
N PRO A 122 10.04 5.49 -14.66
CA PRO A 122 11.10 5.24 -15.66
C PRO A 122 12.50 5.34 -15.04
N LEU A 123 13.49 4.70 -15.66
CA LEU A 123 14.89 4.74 -15.18
C LEU A 123 15.47 6.17 -15.19
N SER A 124 15.02 7.02 -16.11
CA SER A 124 15.42 8.43 -16.21
C SER A 124 14.99 9.27 -15.01
N ALA A 125 13.99 8.83 -14.22
CA ALA A 125 13.55 9.52 -13.02
C ALA A 125 14.39 9.18 -11.78
N LEU A 126 15.34 8.25 -11.89
CA LEU A 126 16.20 7.82 -10.78
C LEU A 126 17.56 8.48 -10.84
N ALA A 127 18.07 8.86 -9.67
CA ALA A 127 19.45 9.30 -9.55
C ALA A 127 20.41 8.11 -9.78
N PRO A 128 21.53 8.32 -10.51
CA PRO A 128 22.56 7.31 -10.68
C PRO A 128 23.06 6.77 -9.35
N ASN A 129 23.52 5.52 -9.33
CA ASN A 129 24.12 4.85 -8.17
C ASN A 129 23.20 4.69 -6.93
N THR A 130 21.90 4.93 -7.07
CA THR A 130 20.92 4.56 -6.03
C THR A 130 20.70 3.05 -6.00
N GLU A 131 20.29 2.50 -4.85
CA GLU A 131 20.04 1.04 -4.72
C GLU A 131 18.99 0.56 -5.73
N LEU A 132 17.93 1.34 -5.94
CA LEU A 132 16.91 1.05 -6.96
C LEU A 132 17.48 1.09 -8.39
N PHE A 133 18.34 2.07 -8.69
CA PHE A 133 19.02 2.15 -9.99
C PHE A 133 19.87 0.89 -10.24
N ILE A 134 20.65 0.45 -9.24
CA ILE A 134 21.47 -0.76 -9.33
C ILE A 134 20.61 -2.02 -9.52
N LEU A 135 19.48 -2.13 -8.81
CA LEU A 135 18.57 -3.26 -8.97
C LEU A 135 17.99 -3.35 -10.39
N ARG A 136 17.68 -2.21 -11.00
CA ARG A 136 17.20 -2.14 -12.39
C ARG A 136 18.29 -2.50 -13.39
N THR A 137 19.49 -1.94 -13.26
CA THR A 137 20.59 -2.22 -14.19
C THR A 137 21.12 -3.64 -14.10
N THR A 138 20.99 -4.28 -12.94
CA THR A 138 21.33 -5.71 -12.75
C THR A 138 20.22 -6.67 -13.21
N ASN A 139 19.10 -6.17 -13.73
CA ASN A 139 17.96 -6.93 -14.23
C ASN A 139 17.44 -8.00 -13.24
N LYS A 140 17.45 -7.68 -11.94
CA LYS A 140 16.95 -8.57 -10.88
C LYS A 140 15.48 -8.36 -10.55
N ILE A 141 14.88 -7.29 -11.07
CA ILE A 141 13.51 -6.89 -10.73
C ILE A 141 12.52 -7.71 -11.55
N VAL A 142 11.61 -8.39 -10.85
CA VAL A 142 10.47 -9.09 -11.43
C VAL A 142 9.27 -8.15 -11.51
N LEU A 143 9.05 -7.35 -10.48
CA LEU A 143 7.92 -6.44 -10.38
C LEU A 143 8.26 -5.26 -9.48
N GLU A 144 7.80 -4.06 -9.83
CA GLU A 144 8.00 -2.86 -9.01
C GLU A 144 6.82 -1.89 -9.12
N GLY A 145 6.65 -1.04 -8.10
CA GLY A 145 5.58 -0.05 -8.05
C GLY A 145 5.26 0.47 -6.65
N PRO A 146 4.49 1.58 -6.53
CA PRO A 146 4.00 2.09 -5.26
C PRO A 146 2.96 1.15 -4.63
N ILE A 147 3.15 0.81 -3.36
CA ILE A 147 2.21 0.02 -2.57
C ILE A 147 2.06 0.66 -1.18
N SER A 148 0.85 0.58 -0.61
CA SER A 148 0.60 1.03 0.76
C SER A 148 0.93 -0.07 1.76
N LYS A 149 1.90 0.15 2.65
CA LYS A 149 2.28 -0.78 3.73
C LYS A 149 1.67 -0.33 5.06
N ARG A 150 1.16 -1.25 5.86
CA ARG A 150 0.73 -0.97 7.24
C ARG A 150 1.93 -0.72 8.15
N MET A 151 1.84 0.27 9.04
CA MET A 151 2.82 0.41 10.12
C MET A 151 2.67 -0.72 11.13
N LEU A 152 3.79 -1.17 11.71
CA LEU A 152 3.79 -2.27 12.68
C LEU A 152 3.12 -1.86 14.00
N PHE A 153 3.42 -0.66 14.51
CA PHE A 153 2.97 -0.17 15.81
C PHE A 153 1.68 0.67 15.76
N PHE A 154 1.28 1.18 14.60
CA PHE A 154 0.02 1.91 14.42
C PHE A 154 -0.81 1.29 13.30
N SER A 155 -1.73 0.40 13.66
CA SER A 155 -2.53 -0.38 12.69
C SER A 155 -3.43 0.46 11.78
N CYS A 156 -3.73 1.70 12.16
CA CYS A 156 -4.57 2.62 11.39
C CYS A 156 -3.79 3.39 10.31
N PHE A 157 -2.45 3.46 10.40
CA PHE A 157 -1.64 4.24 9.45
C PHE A 157 -1.05 3.37 8.35
N TRP A 158 -1.18 3.89 7.13
CA TRP A 158 -0.72 3.26 5.90
C TRP A 158 0.22 4.20 5.18
N HIS A 159 1.39 3.67 4.85
CA HIS A 159 2.45 4.43 4.22
C HIS A 159 2.62 3.97 2.78
N LYS A 160 2.50 4.91 1.84
CA LYS A 160 2.94 4.67 0.47
C LYS A 160 4.46 4.49 0.47
N ARG A 161 4.91 3.37 -0.09
CA ARG A 161 6.31 3.00 -0.27
C ARG A 161 6.48 2.47 -1.67
N TYR A 162 7.67 2.63 -2.23
CA TYR A 162 7.99 2.02 -3.51
C TYR A 162 8.51 0.61 -3.26
N PHE A 163 7.81 -0.41 -3.74
CA PHE A 163 8.19 -1.81 -3.55
C PHE A 163 8.85 -2.36 -4.80
N VAL A 164 9.78 -3.28 -4.58
CA VAL A 164 10.51 -4.02 -5.61
C VAL A 164 10.54 -5.48 -5.21
N LEU A 165 9.97 -6.33 -6.05
CA LEU A 165 10.11 -7.78 -6.00
C LEU A 165 11.25 -8.20 -6.90
N THR A 166 12.23 -8.89 -6.33
CA THR A 166 13.37 -9.43 -7.06
C THR A 166 13.23 -10.92 -7.30
N ASN A 167 13.94 -11.43 -8.30
CA ASN A 167 13.93 -12.83 -8.73
C ASN A 167 14.50 -13.79 -7.67
N ASP A 168 15.34 -13.31 -6.76
CA ASP A 168 15.89 -14.07 -5.63
C ASP A 168 14.90 -14.24 -4.47
N GLY A 169 13.69 -13.68 -4.56
CA GLY A 169 12.66 -13.77 -3.53
C GLY A 169 12.68 -12.65 -2.50
N MET A 170 13.40 -11.56 -2.75
CA MET A 170 13.37 -10.42 -1.85
C MET A 170 12.28 -9.42 -2.29
N LEU A 171 11.43 -9.04 -1.33
CA LEU A 171 10.47 -7.96 -1.48
C LEU A 171 11.00 -6.75 -0.70
N CYS A 172 11.72 -5.88 -1.40
CA CYS A 172 12.34 -4.68 -0.86
C CYS A 172 11.38 -3.48 -0.94
N TYR A 173 11.50 -2.52 -0.02
CA TYR A 173 10.74 -1.28 -0.11
C TYR A 173 11.56 -0.03 0.26
N PHE A 174 11.23 1.07 -0.40
CA PHE A 174 11.91 2.36 -0.31
C PHE A 174 10.94 3.44 0.17
N ARG A 175 11.43 4.34 1.03
CA ARG A 175 10.67 5.54 1.46
C ARG A 175 10.63 6.59 0.35
N ALA A 176 11.74 6.73 -0.39
CA ALA A 176 11.89 7.63 -1.52
C ALA A 176 12.65 6.90 -2.63
N LEU A 177 12.39 7.24 -3.89
CA LEU A 177 12.98 6.59 -5.07
C LEU A 177 14.52 6.65 -5.09
N ASN A 178 15.09 7.76 -4.64
CA ASN A 178 16.53 7.98 -4.58
C ASN A 178 17.13 7.67 -3.19
N GLY A 179 16.33 7.07 -2.30
CA GLY A 179 16.75 6.74 -0.94
C GLY A 179 17.38 5.35 -0.83
N ARG A 180 17.89 5.04 0.36
CA ARG A 180 18.25 3.66 0.74
C ARG A 180 16.99 2.83 1.00
N GLY A 181 17.06 1.53 0.75
CA GLY A 181 16.03 0.58 1.12
C GLY A 181 15.71 0.67 2.62
N LYS A 182 14.42 0.79 2.95
CA LYS A 182 13.96 0.88 4.35
C LYS A 182 13.76 -0.50 4.97
N GLY A 183 13.44 -1.50 4.17
CA GLY A 183 13.32 -2.87 4.65
C GLY A 183 13.29 -3.88 3.52
N LYS A 184 13.57 -5.13 3.88
CA LYS A 184 13.63 -6.27 2.96
C LYS A 184 12.86 -7.43 3.57
N LEU A 185 11.94 -7.99 2.80
CA LEU A 185 11.10 -9.11 3.20
C LEU A 185 11.52 -10.33 2.39
N ASN A 186 11.94 -11.41 3.04
CA ASN A 186 12.36 -12.62 2.35
C ASN A 186 11.17 -13.56 2.14
N LEU A 187 10.76 -13.77 0.88
CA LEU A 187 9.61 -14.60 0.54
C LEU A 187 9.81 -16.09 0.88
N ARG A 188 11.05 -16.56 1.04
CA ARG A 188 11.33 -17.94 1.51
C ARG A 188 10.79 -18.22 2.91
N HIS A 189 10.68 -17.18 3.74
CA HIS A 189 10.17 -17.30 5.11
C HIS A 189 8.66 -17.06 5.21
N VAL A 190 7.99 -16.82 4.08
CA VAL A 190 6.54 -16.61 4.05
C VAL A 190 5.84 -17.98 4.03
N ASN A 191 5.17 -18.28 5.13
CA ASN A 191 4.38 -19.50 5.28
C ASN A 191 3.11 -19.46 4.41
N ASP A 192 2.48 -18.30 4.30
CA ASP A 192 1.19 -18.16 3.62
C ASP A 192 1.03 -16.77 2.99
N VAL A 193 0.43 -16.73 1.79
CA VAL A 193 0.15 -15.52 1.00
C VAL A 193 -1.34 -15.49 0.72
N ARG A 194 -2.08 -14.60 1.40
CA ARG A 194 -3.53 -14.47 1.24
C ARG A 194 -3.92 -13.20 0.52
N ARG A 195 -4.72 -13.37 -0.53
CA ARG A 195 -5.49 -12.30 -1.18
C ARG A 195 -6.73 -12.00 -0.35
N ILE A 196 -6.99 -10.72 -0.06
CA ILE A 196 -8.19 -10.29 0.66
C ILE A 196 -8.87 -9.15 -0.11
N ASN A 197 -10.21 -9.25 -0.25
CA ASN A 197 -11.12 -8.18 -0.66
C ASN A 197 -11.93 -7.78 0.58
N GLU A 198 -11.75 -6.57 1.08
CA GLU A 198 -12.62 -6.03 2.12
C GLU A 198 -13.90 -5.46 1.48
N GLU A 199 -15.05 -5.98 1.91
CA GLU A 199 -16.37 -5.58 1.42
C GLU A 199 -16.81 -4.21 1.95
N THR A 200 -16.21 -3.75 3.07
CA THR A 200 -16.54 -2.47 3.69
C THR A 200 -16.24 -1.31 2.74
N SER A 201 -17.26 -0.52 2.43
CA SER A 201 -17.18 0.67 1.56
C SER A 201 -16.25 1.74 2.12
N GLY A 202 -14.97 1.63 1.77
CA GLY A 202 -13.98 2.70 1.90
C GLY A 202 -12.94 2.59 0.80
N ALA A 203 -12.15 3.66 0.60
CA ALA A 203 -10.80 3.49 0.05
C ALA A 203 -10.13 2.39 0.88
N ASN A 204 -9.34 1.49 0.28
CA ASN A 204 -8.56 0.41 0.92
C ASN A 204 -9.05 -1.06 0.82
N LYS A 205 -9.81 -1.42 -0.22
CA LYS A 205 -10.43 -2.75 -0.34
C LYS A 205 -9.46 -3.89 -0.66
N TYR A 206 -8.40 -3.64 -1.43
CA TYR A 206 -7.57 -4.70 -2.01
C TYR A 206 -6.28 -4.89 -1.21
N LYS A 207 -6.11 -6.07 -0.60
CA LYS A 207 -4.96 -6.37 0.25
C LYS A 207 -4.32 -7.71 -0.07
N ILE A 208 -3.03 -7.80 0.25
CA ILE A 208 -2.28 -9.06 0.36
C ILE A 208 -1.75 -9.15 1.78
N ILE A 209 -1.94 -10.31 2.40
CA ILE A 209 -1.40 -10.64 3.72
C ILE A 209 -0.29 -11.68 3.54
N LEU A 210 0.90 -11.34 4.03
CA LEU A 210 2.07 -12.22 4.07
C LEU A 210 2.26 -12.69 5.51
N ARG A 211 2.08 -13.99 5.77
CA ARG A 211 2.24 -14.58 7.10
C ARG A 211 3.63 -15.20 7.22
N TYR A 212 4.36 -14.79 8.25
CA TYR A 212 5.67 -15.32 8.62
C TYR A 212 5.56 -16.08 9.94
N ASN A 213 6.65 -16.73 10.35
CA ASN A 213 6.78 -17.25 11.70
C ASN A 213 6.83 -16.08 12.70
N GLY A 214 5.78 -15.91 13.49
CA GLY A 214 5.70 -14.94 14.59
C GLY A 214 5.22 -13.53 14.22
N TYR A 215 4.99 -13.22 12.94
CA TYR A 215 4.41 -11.93 12.56
C TYR A 215 3.66 -11.99 11.22
N THR A 216 2.89 -10.94 10.93
CA THR A 216 2.12 -10.82 9.69
C THR A 216 2.32 -9.44 9.09
N GLU A 217 2.62 -9.41 7.80
CA GLU A 217 2.72 -8.19 7.01
C GLU A 217 1.49 -8.01 6.13
N SER A 218 1.05 -6.76 6.01
CA SER A 218 -0.12 -6.39 5.20
C SER A 218 0.25 -5.27 4.25
N ILE A 219 0.02 -5.51 2.97
CA ILE A 219 0.18 -4.54 1.90
C ILE A 219 -1.15 -4.34 1.17
N ARG A 220 -1.36 -3.13 0.68
CA ARG A 220 -2.62 -2.63 0.16
C ARG A 220 -2.43 -1.93 -1.18
N PHE A 221 -3.46 -2.07 -2.01
CA PHE A 221 -3.52 -1.54 -3.37
C PHE A 221 -4.82 -0.77 -3.58
N ASP A 222 -4.74 0.19 -4.50
CA ASP A 222 -5.89 1.00 -4.90
C ASP A 222 -6.72 0.31 -6.01
N ASP A 223 -6.10 -0.58 -6.82
CA ASP A 223 -6.74 -1.34 -7.91
C ASP A 223 -6.62 -2.87 -7.67
N GLU A 224 -7.73 -3.59 -7.88
CA GLU A 224 -7.84 -5.05 -7.79
C GLU A 224 -6.87 -5.78 -8.71
N ARG A 225 -6.75 -5.32 -9.96
CA ARG A 225 -5.91 -5.93 -11.00
C ARG A 225 -4.44 -5.81 -10.66
N VAL A 226 -4.05 -4.65 -10.13
CA VAL A 226 -2.67 -4.42 -9.65
C VAL A 226 -2.38 -5.37 -8.49
N ARG A 227 -3.29 -5.47 -7.51
CA ARG A 227 -3.17 -6.42 -6.40
C ARG A 227 -3.06 -7.86 -6.88
N ASP A 228 -3.89 -8.28 -7.82
CA ASP A 228 -3.87 -9.66 -8.35
C ASP A 228 -2.58 -9.95 -9.09
N HIS A 229 -2.08 -8.99 -9.87
CA HIS A 229 -0.80 -9.11 -10.54
C HIS A 229 0.36 -9.28 -9.55
N TRP A 230 0.39 -8.45 -8.50
CA TRP A 230 1.36 -8.59 -7.40
C TRP A 230 1.24 -9.92 -6.67
N ASN A 231 0.02 -10.37 -6.33
CA ASN A 231 -0.20 -11.64 -5.66
C ASN A 231 0.29 -12.83 -6.50
N ASN A 232 0.01 -12.81 -7.80
CA ASN A 232 0.45 -13.87 -8.71
C ASN A 232 1.97 -13.90 -8.82
N LYS A 233 2.63 -12.74 -8.98
CA LYS A 233 4.10 -12.66 -9.05
C LYS A 233 4.79 -13.04 -7.74
N ILE A 234 4.25 -12.64 -6.59
CA ILE A 234 4.76 -13.07 -5.29
C ILE A 234 4.69 -14.60 -5.14
N ARG A 235 3.56 -15.21 -5.53
CA ARG A 235 3.38 -16.67 -5.47
C ARG A 235 4.33 -17.39 -6.43
N GLU A 236 4.41 -16.94 -7.68
CA GLU A 236 5.31 -17.48 -8.71
C GLU A 236 6.77 -17.51 -8.23
N VAL A 237 7.27 -16.37 -7.74
CA VAL A 237 8.64 -16.27 -7.20
C VAL A 237 8.81 -17.15 -5.97
N ARG A 238 7.87 -17.15 -5.02
CA ARG A 238 7.95 -17.98 -3.82
C ARG A 238 7.99 -19.48 -4.16
N ASP A 239 7.11 -19.92 -5.05
CA ASP A 239 6.98 -21.32 -5.43
C ASP A 239 8.24 -21.80 -6.18
N THR A 240 8.87 -20.91 -6.97
CA THR A 240 10.17 -21.18 -7.62
C THR A 240 11.32 -21.37 -6.62
N LEU A 241 11.24 -20.77 -5.43
CA LEU A 241 12.28 -20.88 -4.40
C LEU A 241 12.12 -22.11 -3.50
N ASN A 242 10.92 -22.70 -3.48
CA ASN A 242 10.57 -23.84 -2.63
C ASN A 242 10.51 -25.17 -3.40
N GLY A 243 10.53 -25.13 -4.74
CA GLY A 243 10.68 -26.30 -5.61
C GLY A 243 12.15 -26.70 -5.76
#